data_AF-A0A496ULC8-F1
#
_entry.id   AF-A0A496ULC8-F1
#
_cell.length_a   1.000
_cell.length_b   1.000
_cell.length_c   1.000
_cell.angle_alpha   90.00
_cell.angle_beta   90.00
_cell.angle_gamma   90.00
#
_symmetry.space_group_name_H-M   'P 1'
#
loop_
_entity.id
_entity.type
_entity.pdbx_description
1 polymer ?
#
loop_
_entity_poly.entity_id
_entity_poly.type
_entity_poly.pdbx_seq_one_letter_code
_entity_poly.pdbx_strand_id
1 'polypeptide(L)'
;MDFNGDELDDLIVGERDGYVNYFRRLGDGTLTSEGRIQAGSVDIDVGTNSAPFVFDWDNDGLLDLIIGRESTSGGSLYLYLNQGTPGNPLFNSYTPVMKGSSPVAWPRSVPH
;
A
#
# COMPACT_ATOMS: atom_id res chain seq x y z
N MET A 1 0.10 7.74 9.50
CA MET A 1 1.36 7.65 8.73
C MET A 1 1.44 8.88 7.90
N ASP A 2 2.59 9.52 7.77
CA ASP A 2 2.73 10.66 6.85
C ASP A 2 2.90 10.12 5.41
N PHE A 3 1.80 10.02 4.66
CA PHE A 3 1.80 9.38 3.34
C PHE A 3 2.24 10.33 2.23
N ASN A 4 1.91 11.62 2.37
CA ASN A 4 2.24 12.68 1.41
C ASN A 4 3.46 13.53 1.81
N GLY A 5 4.12 13.23 2.92
CA GLY A 5 5.35 13.90 3.36
C GLY A 5 5.12 15.31 3.88
N ASP A 6 3.93 15.62 4.42
CA ASP A 6 3.58 16.95 4.93
C ASP A 6 3.71 17.09 6.46
N GLU A 7 4.36 16.11 7.10
CA GLU A 7 4.57 16.00 8.54
C GLU A 7 3.29 15.78 9.35
N LEU A 8 2.16 15.46 8.70
CA LEU A 8 0.91 15.09 9.35
C LEU A 8 0.55 13.63 9.07
N ASP A 9 0.12 12.91 10.12
CA ASP A 9 -0.33 11.54 9.94
C ASP A 9 -1.68 11.46 9.21
N ASP A 10 -1.65 10.78 8.08
CA ASP A 10 -2.75 10.42 7.20
C ASP A 10 -3.37 9.03 7.50
N LEU A 11 -4.48 8.73 6.80
CA LEU A 11 -5.16 7.44 6.83
C LEU A 11 -5.24 6.77 5.44
N ILE A 12 -4.91 5.48 5.43
CA ILE A 12 -5.12 4.58 4.30
C ILE A 12 -6.10 3.50 4.77
N VAL A 13 -7.22 3.35 4.07
CA VAL A 13 -8.36 2.54 4.53
C VAL A 13 -8.72 1.53 3.46
N GLY A 14 -8.78 0.26 3.87
CA GLY A 14 -9.26 -0.81 3.02
C GLY A 14 -10.79 -0.96 3.05
N GLU A 15 -11.34 -1.48 1.97
CA GLU A 15 -12.77 -1.65 1.76
C GLU A 15 -13.14 -3.11 1.48
N ARG A 16 -14.40 -3.43 1.76
CA ARG A 16 -14.95 -4.79 1.55
C ARG A 16 -14.91 -5.22 0.09
N ASP A 17 -15.07 -4.28 -0.83
CA ASP A 17 -15.06 -4.49 -2.28
C ASP A 17 -13.64 -4.50 -2.88
N GLY A 18 -12.59 -4.44 -2.04
CA GLY A 18 -11.21 -4.63 -2.48
C GLY A 18 -10.47 -3.34 -2.85
N TYR A 19 -11.14 -2.19 -2.86
CA TYR A 19 -10.47 -0.90 -3.09
C TYR A 19 -9.71 -0.40 -1.87
N VAL A 20 -8.83 0.57 -2.06
CA VAL A 20 -8.11 1.27 -0.99
C VAL A 20 -8.32 2.76 -1.13
N ASN A 21 -8.84 3.40 -0.07
CA ASN A 21 -9.09 4.84 -0.01
C ASN A 21 -7.97 5.56 0.76
N TYR A 22 -7.64 6.77 0.32
CA TYR A 22 -6.71 7.69 0.97
C TYR A 22 -7.46 8.90 1.53
N PHE A 23 -7.26 9.15 2.82
CA PHE A 23 -7.73 10.37 3.49
C PHE A 23 -6.54 11.15 4.01
N ARG A 24 -6.37 12.37 3.49
CA ARG A 24 -5.31 13.29 3.90
C ARG A 24 -5.73 14.11 5.12
N ARG A 25 -4.83 14.26 6.08
CA ARG A 25 -5.02 15.13 7.24
C ARG A 25 -4.65 16.57 6.89
N LEU A 26 -5.53 17.50 7.25
CA LEU A 26 -5.33 18.94 7.07
C LEU A 26 -4.73 19.58 8.33
N GLY A 27 -4.19 20.78 8.18
CA GLY A 27 -3.55 21.52 9.28
C GLY A 27 -4.49 21.88 10.45
N ASP A 28 -5.80 21.88 10.21
CA ASP A 28 -6.83 22.06 11.26
C ASP A 28 -7.24 20.74 11.95
N GLY A 29 -6.62 19.62 11.55
CA GLY A 29 -6.88 18.28 12.07
C GLY A 29 -8.07 17.57 11.44
N THR A 30 -8.76 18.18 10.46
CA THR A 30 -9.80 17.51 9.68
C THR A 30 -9.21 16.59 8.61
N LEU A 31 -10.02 15.68 8.07
CA LEU A 31 -9.65 14.77 7.00
C LEU A 31 -10.36 15.17 5.70
N THR A 32 -9.65 15.11 4.58
CA THR A 32 -10.24 15.19 3.23
C THR A 32 -10.02 13.87 2.49
N SER A 33 -10.99 13.46 1.68
CA SER A 33 -10.83 12.31 0.80
C SER A 33 -10.01 12.73 -0.42
N GLU A 34 -8.91 12.03 -0.67
CA GLU A 34 -8.11 12.15 -1.90
C GLU A 34 -8.50 11.06 -2.93
N GLY A 35 -9.53 10.27 -2.62
CA GLY A 35 -10.03 9.21 -3.47
C GLY A 35 -9.34 7.87 -3.26
N ARG A 36 -9.42 7.01 -4.28
CA ARG A 36 -8.81 5.68 -4.26
C ARG A 36 -7.36 5.75 -4.67
N ILE A 37 -6.51 4.95 -4.01
CA ILE A 37 -5.11 4.81 -4.42
C ILE A 37 -5.07 4.09 -5.75
N GLN A 38 -4.21 4.58 -6.65
CA GLN A 38 -4.08 4.06 -8.00
C GLN A 38 -2.73 3.38 -8.21
N ALA A 39 -2.73 2.39 -9.08
CA ALA A 39 -1.53 1.88 -9.72
C ALA A 39 -1.58 2.28 -11.21
N GLY A 40 -0.62 3.10 -11.64
CA GLY A 40 -0.67 3.79 -12.91
C GLY A 40 -1.82 4.80 -12.94
N SER A 41 -2.90 4.48 -13.65
CA SER A 41 -4.11 5.32 -13.74
C SER A 41 -5.38 4.52 -13.46
N VAL A 42 -5.23 3.41 -12.73
CA VAL A 42 -6.34 2.51 -12.39
C VAL A 42 -6.38 2.36 -10.88
N ASP A 43 -7.58 2.48 -10.31
CA ASP A 43 -7.81 2.23 -8.89
C ASP A 43 -7.31 0.83 -8.52
N ILE A 44 -6.56 0.74 -7.42
CA ILE A 44 -6.12 -0.54 -6.90
C ILE A 44 -7.34 -1.31 -6.40
N ASP A 45 -7.57 -2.47 -7.01
CA ASP A 45 -8.62 -3.41 -6.66
C ASP A 45 -7.99 -4.79 -6.41
N VAL A 46 -8.03 -5.24 -5.16
CA VAL A 46 -7.55 -6.59 -4.80
C VAL A 46 -8.67 -7.64 -4.80
N GLY A 47 -9.90 -7.26 -5.10
CA GLY A 47 -11.08 -8.10 -5.24
C GLY A 47 -12.03 -8.04 -4.04
N THR A 48 -11.57 -8.40 -2.85
CA THR A 48 -12.41 -8.40 -1.63
C THR A 48 -11.60 -8.15 -0.37
N ASN A 49 -12.17 -7.39 0.57
CA ASN A 49 -11.64 -7.17 1.92
C ASN A 49 -10.16 -6.78 1.90
N SER A 50 -9.87 -5.61 1.32
CA SER A 50 -8.51 -5.08 1.33
C SER A 50 -8.11 -4.69 2.75
N ALA A 51 -6.87 -5.00 3.11
CA ALA A 51 -6.25 -4.66 4.38
C ALA A 51 -4.89 -4.01 4.09
N PRO A 52 -4.87 -2.69 3.81
CA PRO A 52 -3.65 -1.99 3.45
C PRO A 52 -2.73 -1.80 4.67
N PHE A 53 -1.43 -1.82 4.40
CA PHE A 53 -0.36 -1.47 5.31
C PHE A 53 0.72 -0.76 4.50
N VAL A 54 1.26 0.35 5.01
CA VAL A 54 2.31 1.09 4.31
C VAL A 54 3.56 1.08 5.16
N PHE A 55 4.68 0.75 4.52
CA PHE A 55 5.97 0.59 5.14
C PHE A 55 7.05 0.65 4.06
N ASP A 56 8.23 1.16 4.39
CA ASP A 56 9.41 1.11 3.51
C ASP A 56 9.94 -0.33 3.46
N TRP A 57 9.45 -1.11 2.50
CA TRP A 57 9.65 -2.56 2.44
C TRP A 57 11.07 -2.91 1.98
N ASP A 58 11.60 -2.18 1.01
CA ASP A 58 12.92 -2.44 0.44
C ASP A 58 14.04 -1.54 1.01
N ASN A 59 13.71 -0.66 1.96
CA ASN A 59 14.63 0.20 2.69
C ASN A 59 15.33 1.22 1.76
N ASP A 60 14.60 1.76 0.79
CA ASP A 60 15.06 2.83 -0.08
C ASP A 60 14.63 4.23 0.41
N GLY A 61 13.87 4.29 1.50
CA GLY A 61 13.35 5.52 2.09
C GLY A 61 12.02 5.97 1.50
N LEU A 62 11.41 5.18 0.61
CA LEU A 62 10.09 5.42 0.04
C LEU A 62 9.05 4.52 0.72
N LEU A 63 7.86 5.08 0.96
CA LEU A 63 6.77 4.34 1.56
C LEU A 63 6.10 3.43 0.51
N ASP A 64 6.21 2.11 0.69
CA ASP A 64 5.58 1.10 -0.16
C ASP A 64 4.20 0.69 0.37
N LEU A 65 3.33 0.20 -0.53
CA LEU A 65 1.98 -0.24 -0.17
C LEU A 65 1.88 -1.77 -0.22
N ILE A 66 1.59 -2.37 0.92
CA ILE A 66 1.30 -3.80 1.07
C ILE A 66 -0.20 -3.95 1.31
N ILE A 67 -0.86 -4.79 0.52
CA ILE A 67 -2.31 -4.99 0.64
C ILE A 67 -2.58 -6.47 0.87
N GLY A 68 -3.09 -6.78 2.05
CA GLY A 68 -3.73 -8.06 2.30
C GLY A 68 -5.10 -8.13 1.65
N ARG A 69 -5.49 -9.31 1.19
CA ARG A 69 -6.85 -9.58 0.77
C ARG A 69 -7.38 -10.88 1.35
N GLU A 70 -8.68 -10.93 1.53
CA GLU A 70 -9.34 -12.21 1.79
C GLU A 70 -9.20 -13.14 0.58
N SER A 71 -8.94 -14.42 0.84
CA SER A 71 -8.88 -15.46 -0.18
C SER A 71 -9.26 -16.80 0.45
N THR A 72 -10.07 -17.59 -0.26
CA THR A 72 -10.52 -18.91 0.20
C THR A 72 -9.40 -19.96 0.24
N SER A 73 -8.24 -19.68 -0.35
CA SER A 73 -7.07 -20.57 -0.42
C SER A 73 -5.89 -20.14 0.47
N GLY A 74 -6.16 -19.29 1.48
CA GLY A 74 -5.14 -18.62 2.29
C GLY A 74 -4.88 -17.21 1.75
N GLY A 75 -4.95 -16.21 2.64
CA GLY A 75 -4.85 -14.79 2.28
C GLY A 75 -3.63 -14.49 1.41
N SER A 76 -3.78 -13.54 0.49
CA SER A 76 -2.69 -13.10 -0.39
C SER A 76 -2.26 -11.69 0.01
N LEU A 77 -0.96 -11.42 -0.08
CA LEU A 77 -0.38 -10.10 0.09
C LEU A 77 0.11 -9.61 -1.27
N TYR A 78 -0.30 -8.41 -1.67
CA TYR A 78 0.19 -7.72 -2.86
C TYR A 78 1.09 -6.57 -2.41
N LEU A 79 2.34 -6.56 -2.89
CA LEU A 79 3.29 -5.50 -2.63
C LEU A 79 3.37 -4.59 -3.85
N TYR A 80 3.11 -3.30 -3.66
CA TYR A 80 3.31 -2.23 -4.62
C TYR A 80 4.51 -1.40 -4.14
N LEU A 81 5.63 -1.54 -4.83
CA LEU A 81 6.80 -0.69 -4.58
C LEU A 81 6.53 0.72 -5.07
N ASN A 82 6.89 1.70 -4.26
CA ASN A 82 6.85 3.10 -4.64
C ASN A 82 8.04 3.43 -5.54
N GLN A 83 7.76 3.81 -6.79
CA GLN A 83 8.79 4.19 -7.77
C GLN A 83 8.82 5.72 -8.01
N GLY A 84 8.16 6.47 -7.14
CA GLY A 84 8.01 7.92 -7.22
C GLY A 84 9.04 8.63 -6.37
N THR A 85 8.58 9.56 -5.54
CA THR A 85 9.41 10.31 -4.60
C THR A 85 8.76 10.32 -3.20
N PRO A 86 9.51 10.73 -2.15
CA PRO A 86 8.91 10.92 -0.84
C PRO A 86 7.68 11.85 -0.92
N GLY A 87 6.58 11.40 -0.32
CA GLY A 87 5.31 12.10 -0.32
C GLY A 87 4.53 12.13 -1.65
N ASN A 88 5.10 11.58 -2.73
CA ASN A 88 4.44 11.49 -4.04
C ASN A 88 4.61 10.08 -4.59
N PRO A 89 3.89 9.10 -4.02
CA PRO A 89 4.07 7.71 -4.40
C PRO A 89 3.64 7.44 -5.84
N LEU A 90 4.44 6.64 -6.55
CA LEU A 90 4.10 6.14 -7.88
C LEU A 90 4.09 4.61 -7.86
N PHE A 91 2.88 4.03 -7.76
CA PHE A 91 2.69 2.60 -7.88
C PHE A 91 2.36 2.24 -9.33
N ASN A 92 2.96 1.18 -9.88
CA ASN A 92 2.71 0.75 -11.26
C ASN A 92 2.13 -0.67 -11.34
N SER A 93 2.71 -1.59 -10.58
CA SER A 93 2.30 -2.99 -10.55
C SER A 93 2.53 -3.57 -9.16
N TYR A 94 1.95 -4.73 -8.90
CA TYR A 94 2.18 -5.46 -7.67
C TYR A 94 2.96 -6.75 -7.89
N THR A 95 3.67 -7.15 -6.85
CA THR A 95 4.25 -8.49 -6.71
C THR A 95 3.48 -9.25 -5.62
N PRO A 96 2.95 -10.45 -5.90
CA PRO A 96 2.40 -11.30 -4.85
C PRO A 96 3.51 -11.72 -3.89
N VAL A 97 3.38 -11.40 -2.60
CA VAL A 97 4.33 -11.82 -1.55
C VAL A 97 4.00 -13.21 -1.03
N MET A 98 2.73 -13.62 -1.10
CA MET A 98 2.28 -14.98 -0.83
C MET A 98 1.32 -15.44 -1.93
N LYS A 99 1.56 -16.64 -2.47
CA LYS A 99 0.62 -17.33 -3.37
C LYS A 99 0.21 -18.65 -2.72
N GLY A 100 -0.92 -18.65 -2.02
CA GLY A 100 -1.30 -19.78 -1.16
C GLY A 100 -0.32 -19.94 0.01
N SER A 101 0.21 -21.14 0.23
CA SER A 101 1.16 -21.43 1.31
C SER A 101 2.63 -21.15 0.98
N SER A 102 2.93 -20.70 -0.23
CA SER A 102 4.32 -20.49 -0.67
C SER A 102 4.73 -19.03 -0.54
N PRO A 103 5.74 -18.70 0.29
CA PRO A 103 6.29 -17.36 0.37
C PRO A 103 7.09 -17.01 -0.90
N VAL A 104 6.99 -15.76 -1.34
CA VAL A 104 7.95 -15.15 -2.27
C VAL A 104 9.07 -14.52 -1.44
N ALA A 105 10.32 -14.71 -1.88
CA ALA A 105 11.50 -14.32 -1.11
C ALA A 105 11.52 -12.81 -0.81
N TRP A 106 11.90 -12.48 0.42
CA TRP A 106 12.27 -11.12 0.82
C TRP A 106 13.53 -10.72 0.02
N PRO A 107 13.54 -9.61 -0.74
CA PRO A 107 14.63 -9.30 -1.67
C PRO A 107 15.96 -8.95 -0.99
N ARG A 108 15.99 -8.78 0.33
CA ARG A 108 17.24 -8.53 1.06
C ARG A 108 18.15 -9.77 1.02
N SER A 109 19.25 -9.69 0.29
CA SER A 109 20.49 -10.34 0.73
C SER A 109 20.92 -9.65 2.02
N VAL A 110 20.83 -10.33 3.15
CA VAL A 110 21.24 -9.82 4.45
C VAL A 110 22.69 -9.32 4.35
N PRO A 111 23.01 -8.02 4.52
CA PRO A 111 24.37 -7.61 4.83
C PRO A 111 24.59 -7.97 6.30
N HIS A 112 25.57 -8.85 6.55
CA HIS A 112 26.10 -9.13 7.87
C HIS A 112 26.64 -7.87 8.54
#